data_AF-A0A8X7TML2-F1
#
_entry.id   AF-A0A8X7TML2-F1
#
_cell.length_a   1.000
_cell.length_b   1.000
_cell.length_c   1.000
_cell.angle_alpha   90.00
_cell.angle_beta   90.00
_cell.angle_gamma   90.00
#
_symmetry.space_group_name_H-M   'P 1'
#
loop_
_entity.id
_entity.type
_entity.pdbx_description
1 polymer ?
#
loop_
_entity_poly.entity_id
_entity_poly.type
_entity_poly.pdbx_seq_one_letter_code
_entity_poly.pdbx_strand_id
1 'polypeptide(L)'
;MFCRGLSLYGPYLDHVMSYWNAYQENPDQILFLKYETIRADTLPYVKRLAEFMGYGFTAEEEKKGVVEGVVNLCSFETLKNLEANKGEKDREGTEGREDIPSNFYPKSPYFRKGKVGDWSNYLTPEMAARIDGLMEERFKGTGLLEHDI
;
A
#
# COMPACT_ATOMS: atom_id res chain seq x y z
N MET A 1 -13.87 -0.27 17.57
CA MET A 1 -14.29 -1.40 16.71
C MET A 1 -13.08 -2.02 16.01
N PHE A 2 -12.27 -1.22 15.30
CA PHE A 2 -11.02 -1.66 14.64
C PHE A 2 -10.03 -2.39 15.56
N CYS A 3 -9.62 -1.81 16.69
CA CYS A 3 -8.71 -2.49 17.65
C CYS A 3 -9.26 -3.79 18.27
N ARG A 4 -10.54 -4.11 18.05
CA ARG A 4 -11.15 -5.39 18.46
C ARG A 4 -11.14 -6.43 17.33
N GLY A 5 -10.53 -6.11 16.18
CA GLY A 5 -10.54 -6.94 14.98
C GLY A 5 -11.85 -6.91 14.19
N LEU A 6 -12.84 -6.13 14.64
CA LEU A 6 -14.15 -6.04 14.00
C LEU A 6 -14.10 -5.01 12.85
N SER A 7 -13.55 -5.41 11.71
CA SER A 7 -13.45 -4.62 10.49
C SER A 7 -13.64 -5.51 9.26
N LEU A 8 -13.92 -4.91 8.10
CA LEU A 8 -13.87 -5.63 6.83
C LEU A 8 -12.46 -6.20 6.65
N TYR A 9 -12.36 -7.50 6.35
CA TYR A 9 -11.11 -8.29 6.31
C TYR A 9 -10.29 -8.31 7.60
N GLY A 10 -10.87 -7.93 8.74
CA GLY A 10 -10.20 -7.95 10.04
C GLY A 10 -10.11 -9.36 10.65
N PRO A 11 -9.24 -9.55 11.67
CA PRO A 11 -8.37 -8.55 12.30
C PRO A 11 -7.15 -8.15 11.45
N TYR A 12 -6.84 -6.84 11.39
CA TYR A 12 -5.75 -6.31 10.57
C TYR A 12 -4.37 -6.89 10.96
N LEU A 13 -4.04 -6.92 12.24
CA LEU A 13 -2.72 -7.42 12.69
C LEU A 13 -2.53 -8.91 12.35
N ASP A 14 -3.60 -9.69 12.40
CA ASP A 14 -3.59 -11.12 12.05
C ASP A 14 -3.41 -11.30 10.54
N HIS A 15 -4.06 -10.47 9.74
CA HIS A 15 -3.87 -10.43 8.29
C HIS A 15 -2.43 -10.08 7.92
N VAL A 16 -1.80 -9.11 8.59
CA VAL A 16 -0.39 -8.78 8.32
C VAL A 16 0.52 -9.95 8.72
N MET A 17 0.28 -10.57 9.87
CA MET A 17 1.07 -11.72 10.34
C MET A 17 0.98 -12.94 9.44
N SER A 18 -0.20 -13.24 8.88
CA SER A 18 -0.33 -14.41 8.01
C SER A 18 0.54 -14.29 6.76
N TYR A 19 0.55 -13.11 6.11
CA TYR A 19 1.42 -12.85 4.96
C TYR A 19 2.90 -12.73 5.35
N TRP A 20 3.19 -12.20 6.54
CA TRP A 20 4.57 -12.14 7.03
C TRP A 20 5.15 -13.55 7.24
N ASN A 21 4.40 -14.44 7.87
CA ASN A 21 4.82 -15.83 8.05
C ASN A 21 4.99 -16.54 6.70
N ALA A 22 4.04 -16.35 5.78
CA ALA A 22 4.15 -16.92 4.44
C ALA A 22 5.40 -16.41 3.70
N TYR A 23 5.74 -15.12 3.84
CA TYR A 23 6.97 -14.53 3.31
C TYR A 23 8.22 -15.18 3.93
N GLN A 24 8.24 -15.41 5.24
CA GLN A 24 9.37 -16.07 5.90
C GLN A 24 9.56 -17.52 5.44
N GLU A 25 8.46 -18.23 5.16
CA GLU A 25 8.51 -19.60 4.64
C GLU A 25 8.92 -19.65 3.15
N ASN A 26 8.49 -18.68 2.34
CA ASN A 26 8.70 -18.67 0.89
C ASN A 26 9.14 -17.27 0.38
N PRO A 27 10.34 -16.79 0.75
CA PRO A 27 10.78 -15.43 0.45
C PRO A 27 10.96 -15.17 -1.06
N ASP A 28 11.22 -16.22 -1.85
CA ASP A 28 11.36 -16.12 -3.31
C ASP A 28 10.01 -15.99 -4.04
N GLN A 29 8.89 -16.35 -3.38
CA GLN A 29 7.55 -16.33 -3.97
C GLN A 29 6.70 -15.16 -3.49
N ILE A 30 7.13 -14.44 -2.45
CA ILE A 30 6.38 -13.35 -1.85
C ILE A 30 7.30 -12.15 -1.68
N LEU A 31 6.95 -11.03 -2.32
CA LEU A 31 7.59 -9.75 -2.07
C LEU A 31 6.80 -8.97 -1.01
N PHE A 32 7.34 -8.89 0.21
CA PHE A 32 6.73 -8.13 1.29
C PHE A 32 7.19 -6.66 1.28
N LEU A 33 6.23 -5.73 1.26
CA LEU A 33 6.48 -4.30 1.12
C LEU A 33 5.75 -3.48 2.20
N LYS A 34 6.36 -2.37 2.62
CA LYS A 34 5.80 -1.43 3.61
C LYS A 34 5.53 -0.07 2.96
N TYR A 35 4.37 0.51 3.24
CA TYR A 35 3.93 1.76 2.61
C TYR A 35 4.86 2.93 2.95
N GLU A 36 5.19 3.10 4.23
CA GLU A 36 6.05 4.16 4.74
C GLU A 36 7.44 4.13 4.10
N THR A 37 8.02 2.92 3.98
CA THR A 37 9.35 2.73 3.40
C THR A 37 9.36 3.02 1.90
N ILE A 38 8.38 2.50 1.14
CA ILE A 38 8.24 2.84 -0.29
C ILE A 38 8.02 4.34 -0.48
N ARG A 39 7.24 4.98 0.41
CA ARG A 39 6.95 6.40 0.28
C ARG A 39 8.16 7.28 0.60
N ALA A 40 9.04 6.83 1.49
CA ALA A 40 10.27 7.52 1.85
C ALA A 40 11.33 7.43 0.75
N ASP A 41 11.51 6.25 0.15
CA ASP A 41 12.42 6.04 -0.98
C ASP A 41 11.80 5.06 -1.99
N THR A 42 11.21 5.58 -3.07
CA THR A 42 10.39 4.75 -3.97
C THR A 42 11.23 3.98 -5.01
N LEU A 43 12.36 4.53 -5.45
CA LEU A 43 13.11 4.00 -6.60
C LEU A 43 13.65 2.58 -6.36
N PRO A 44 14.30 2.26 -5.23
CA PRO A 44 14.82 0.91 -4.99
C PRO A 44 13.73 -0.15 -4.97
N TYR A 45 12.55 0.18 -4.41
CA TYR A 45 11.43 -0.74 -4.30
C TYR A 45 10.74 -0.98 -5.63
N VAL A 46 10.66 0.03 -6.51
CA VAL A 46 10.14 -0.15 -7.88
C VAL A 46 11.07 -1.04 -8.69
N LYS A 47 12.40 -0.86 -8.58
CA LYS A 47 13.37 -1.77 -9.21
C LYS A 47 13.24 -3.20 -8.67
N ARG A 48 13.16 -3.35 -7.35
CA ARG A 48 12.98 -4.66 -6.70
C ARG A 48 11.67 -5.34 -7.11
N LEU A 49 10.57 -4.58 -7.22
CA LEU A 49 9.28 -5.10 -7.69
C LEU A 49 9.37 -5.55 -9.15
N ALA A 50 10.00 -4.76 -10.01
CA ALA A 50 10.18 -5.10 -11.42
C ALA A 50 11.00 -6.40 -11.57
N GLU A 51 12.10 -6.54 -10.84
CA GLU A 51 12.91 -7.77 -10.78
C GLU A 51 12.08 -8.97 -10.31
N PHE A 52 11.33 -8.81 -9.22
CA PHE A 52 10.47 -9.87 -8.67
C PHE A 52 9.39 -10.33 -9.66
N MET A 53 8.88 -9.42 -10.49
CA MET A 53 7.91 -9.75 -11.55
C MET A 53 8.54 -10.39 -12.80
N GLY A 54 9.87 -10.51 -12.86
CA GLY A 54 10.60 -10.99 -14.04
C GLY A 54 10.78 -9.93 -15.13
N TYR A 55 10.59 -8.65 -14.79
CA TYR A 55 10.71 -7.49 -15.69
C TYR A 55 11.72 -6.47 -15.15
N GLY A 56 12.84 -6.94 -14.59
CA GLY A 56 13.91 -6.10 -14.10
C GLY A 56 14.39 -5.09 -15.16
N PHE A 57 14.67 -3.86 -14.72
CA PHE A 57 15.13 -2.80 -15.63
C PHE A 57 16.54 -3.08 -16.12
N THR A 58 16.76 -2.87 -17.41
CA THR A 58 18.10 -2.93 -18.00
C THR A 58 18.94 -1.69 -17.61
N ALA A 59 20.26 -1.81 -17.64
CA ALA A 59 21.16 -0.67 -17.38
C ALA A 59 20.92 0.51 -18.34
N GLU A 60 20.46 0.24 -19.57
CA GLU A 60 20.09 1.27 -20.53
C GLU A 60 18.80 2.00 -20.12
N GLU A 61 17.78 1.28 -19.67
CA GLU A 61 16.53 1.86 -19.16
C GLU A 61 16.76 2.70 -17.91
N GLU A 62 17.61 2.23 -16.99
CA GLU A 62 18.00 3.02 -15.83
C GLU A 62 18.73 4.31 -16.25
N LYS A 63 19.69 4.21 -17.17
CA LYS A 63 20.42 5.39 -17.67
C LYS A 63 19.50 6.37 -18.41
N LYS A 64 18.45 5.88 -19.06
CA LYS A 64 17.44 6.70 -19.75
C LYS A 64 16.38 7.29 -18.81
N GLY A 65 16.42 6.98 -17.52
CA GLY A 65 15.46 7.48 -16.54
C GLY A 65 14.08 6.82 -16.61
N VAL A 66 14.00 5.59 -17.12
CA VAL A 66 12.72 4.87 -17.28
C VAL A 66 12.09 4.57 -15.92
N VAL A 67 12.90 4.24 -14.91
CA VAL A 67 12.44 3.94 -13.55
C VAL A 67 11.75 5.18 -12.94
N GLU A 68 12.37 6.35 -13.07
CA GLU A 68 11.84 7.64 -12.66
C GLU A 68 10.55 7.98 -13.42
N GLY A 69 10.51 7.66 -14.72
CA GLY A 69 9.31 7.79 -15.54
C GLY A 69 8.13 6.97 -15.00
N VAL A 70 8.36 5.71 -14.64
CA VAL A 70 7.36 4.82 -14.02
C VAL A 70 6.92 5.37 -12.66
N VAL A 71 7.87 5.76 -11.79
CA VAL A 71 7.57 6.35 -10.49
C VAL A 71 6.70 7.60 -10.63
N ASN A 72 7.04 8.49 -11.56
CA ASN A 72 6.29 9.71 -11.78
C ASN A 72 4.87 9.42 -12.32
N LEU A 73 4.73 8.51 -13.28
CA LEU A 73 3.45 8.09 -13.84
C LEU A 73 2.51 7.52 -12.78
N CYS A 74 3.05 6.67 -11.90
CA CYS A 74 2.30 6.02 -10.81
C CYS A 74 2.23 6.85 -9.52
N SER A 75 2.79 8.06 -9.51
CA SER A 75 2.84 8.87 -8.29
C SER A 75 1.44 9.31 -7.84
N PHE A 76 1.28 9.51 -6.54
CA PHE A 76 0.05 10.03 -5.97
C PHE A 76 -0.38 11.36 -6.62
N GLU A 77 0.58 12.26 -6.86
CA GLU A 77 0.31 13.57 -7.45
C GLU A 77 -0.18 13.45 -8.89
N THR A 78 0.48 12.62 -9.71
CA THR A 78 0.03 12.38 -11.08
C THR A 78 -1.37 11.77 -11.08
N LEU A 79 -1.56 10.65 -10.38
CA LEU A 79 -2.83 9.91 -10.41
C LEU A 79 -3.99 10.73 -9.83
N LYS A 80 -3.79 11.48 -8.74
CA LYS A 80 -4.83 12.34 -8.15
C LYS A 80 -5.26 13.46 -9.10
N ASN A 81 -4.33 13.99 -9.89
CA ASN A 81 -4.59 15.15 -10.74
C ASN A 81 -5.09 14.80 -12.16
N LEU A 82 -5.12 13.51 -12.52
CA LEU A 82 -5.75 13.06 -13.76
C LEU A 82 -7.23 13.42 -13.78
N GLU A 83 -7.70 13.99 -14.89
CA GLU A 83 -9.11 14.32 -15.08
C GLU A 83 -10.02 13.12 -14.89
N ALA A 84 -9.55 11.92 -15.26
CA ALA A 84 -10.27 10.68 -15.04
C ALA A 84 -10.60 10.43 -13.56
N ASN A 85 -9.78 10.89 -12.61
CA ASN A 85 -9.91 10.60 -11.17
C ASN A 85 -10.55 11.74 -10.36
N LYS A 86 -11.05 12.79 -11.02
CA LYS A 86 -11.69 13.94 -10.35
C LYS A 86 -13.21 13.83 -10.33
N GLY A 87 -13.82 14.42 -9.31
CA GLY A 87 -15.28 14.51 -9.15
C GLY A 87 -15.94 13.15 -8.94
N GLU A 88 -17.13 12.98 -9.50
CA GLU A 88 -17.96 11.77 -9.40
C GLU A 88 -17.70 10.78 -10.56
N LYS A 89 -16.54 10.88 -11.22
CA LYS A 89 -16.22 10.00 -12.35
C LYS A 89 -15.95 8.59 -11.87
N ASP A 90 -16.65 7.65 -12.50
CA ASP A 90 -16.60 6.23 -12.25
C ASP A 90 -15.69 5.48 -13.24
N ARG A 91 -15.46 4.18 -12.99
CA ARG A 91 -14.76 3.32 -13.95
C ARG A 91 -15.62 3.17 -15.21
N GLU A 92 -15.02 3.43 -16.36
CA GLU A 92 -15.68 3.20 -17.66
C GLU A 92 -15.79 1.69 -17.92
N GLY A 93 -16.86 1.25 -18.59
CA GLY A 93 -17.05 -0.15 -19.00
C GLY A 93 -17.66 -1.08 -17.96
N THR A 94 -18.14 -0.56 -16.83
CA THR A 94 -18.92 -1.34 -15.83
C THR A 94 -20.44 -1.17 -15.98
N GLU A 95 -20.90 -0.36 -16.94
CA GLU A 95 -22.33 -0.17 -17.20
C GLU A 95 -22.97 -1.48 -17.70
N GLY A 96 -23.98 -1.98 -16.99
CA GLY A 96 -24.72 -3.18 -17.36
C GLY A 96 -24.08 -4.52 -17.00
N ARG A 97 -22.95 -4.52 -16.28
CA ARG A 97 -22.29 -5.74 -15.77
C ARG A 97 -22.81 -6.10 -14.38
N GLU A 98 -23.89 -6.88 -14.31
CA GLU A 98 -24.49 -7.36 -13.04
C GLU A 98 -23.54 -8.24 -12.19
N ASP A 99 -22.50 -8.82 -12.82
CA ASP A 99 -21.45 -9.62 -12.18
C ASP A 99 -20.40 -8.77 -11.44
N ILE A 100 -20.32 -7.48 -11.76
CA ILE A 100 -19.39 -6.54 -11.13
C ILE A 100 -20.24 -5.71 -10.16
N PRO A 101 -20.06 -5.87 -8.83
CA PRO A 101 -20.76 -5.05 -7.86
C PRO A 101 -20.62 -3.58 -8.27
N SER A 102 -21.75 -2.91 -8.46
CA SER A 102 -21.85 -1.49 -8.84
C SER A 102 -20.74 -0.67 -8.20
N ASN A 103 -20.08 0.21 -8.96
CA ASN A 103 -19.00 1.09 -8.46
C ASN A 103 -19.38 1.71 -7.11
N PHE A 104 -18.92 1.10 -6.00
CA PHE A 104 -19.32 1.52 -4.66
C PHE A 104 -18.84 2.94 -4.35
N TYR A 105 -17.83 3.40 -5.09
CA TYR A 105 -17.24 4.72 -4.94
C TYR A 105 -16.77 5.27 -6.30
N PRO A 106 -16.89 6.60 -6.51
CA PRO A 106 -16.20 7.27 -7.61
C PRO A 106 -14.68 7.08 -7.52
N LYS A 107 -13.93 7.45 -8.55
CA LYS A 107 -12.46 7.30 -8.54
C LYS A 107 -11.73 8.27 -7.61
N SER A 108 -12.36 9.39 -7.25
CA SER A 108 -11.72 10.44 -6.43
C SER A 108 -11.39 10.05 -4.97
N PRO A 109 -12.19 9.26 -4.22
CA PRO A 109 -11.90 8.90 -2.83
C PRO A 109 -10.69 7.98 -2.67
N TYR A 110 -10.25 7.29 -3.73
CA TYR A 110 -9.00 6.52 -3.72
C TYR A 110 -7.76 7.43 -3.49
N PHE A 111 -7.84 8.72 -3.83
CA PHE A 111 -6.71 9.67 -3.77
C PHE A 111 -6.91 10.79 -2.73
N ARG A 112 -7.04 10.43 -1.45
CA ARG A 112 -7.31 11.40 -0.37
C ARG A 112 -6.15 12.36 -0.06
N LYS A 113 -5.12 11.90 0.66
CA LYS A 113 -3.96 12.72 1.08
C LYS A 113 -2.59 12.15 0.71
N GLY A 114 -2.42 10.82 0.67
CA GLY A 114 -1.14 10.20 0.26
C GLY A 114 0.06 10.52 1.16
N LYS A 115 -0.17 10.68 2.47
CA LYS A 115 0.84 11.09 3.45
C LYS A 115 0.90 10.14 4.64
N VAL A 116 2.11 9.89 5.12
CA VAL A 116 2.39 9.20 6.39
C VAL A 116 2.08 10.14 7.57
N GLY A 117 1.59 9.60 8.68
CA GLY A 117 1.40 10.35 9.93
C GLY A 117 0.10 11.16 10.04
N ASP A 118 -0.79 11.10 9.04
CA ASP A 118 -2.06 11.84 9.05
C ASP A 118 -3.02 11.39 10.16
N TRP A 119 -2.76 10.26 10.81
CA TRP A 119 -3.53 9.76 11.96
C TRP A 119 -3.56 10.75 13.13
N SER A 120 -2.50 11.55 13.29
CA SER A 120 -2.38 12.55 14.37
C SER A 120 -3.43 13.66 14.29
N ASN A 121 -4.05 13.85 13.12
CA ASN A 121 -5.17 14.78 12.94
C ASN A 121 -6.52 14.22 13.41
N TYR A 122 -6.61 12.93 13.77
CA TYR A 122 -7.87 12.25 14.04
C TYR A 122 -7.87 11.46 15.36
N LEU A 123 -6.73 10.91 15.77
CA LEU A 123 -6.63 10.08 16.97
C LEU A 123 -6.09 10.90 18.15
N THR A 124 -6.68 10.68 19.33
CA THR A 124 -6.07 11.16 20.58
C THR A 124 -4.82 10.34 20.93
N PRO A 125 -3.91 10.85 21.77
CA PRO A 125 -2.75 10.10 22.22
C PRO A 125 -3.09 8.74 22.82
N GLU A 126 -4.20 8.63 23.55
CA GLU A 126 -4.66 7.37 24.17
C GLU A 126 -5.14 6.36 23.12
N MET A 127 -5.78 6.83 22.05
CA MET A 127 -6.21 5.97 20.94
C MET A 127 -5.01 5.45 20.15
N ALA A 128 -4.01 6.30 19.92
CA ALA A 128 -2.75 5.92 19.26
C ALA A 128 -1.98 4.89 20.11
N ALA A 129 -1.72 5.20 21.38
CA ALA A 129 -1.03 4.31 22.30
C ALA A 129 -1.70 2.93 22.41
N ARG A 130 -3.03 2.88 22.34
CA ARG A 130 -3.77 1.61 22.35
C ARG A 130 -3.44 0.73 21.14
N ILE A 131 -3.41 1.27 19.92
CA ILE A 131 -3.12 0.45 18.74
C ILE A 131 -1.62 0.12 18.66
N ASP A 132 -0.75 1.04 19.07
CA ASP A 132 0.69 0.81 19.14
C ASP A 132 1.01 -0.35 20.08
N GLY A 133 0.44 -0.36 21.29
CA GLY A 133 0.63 -1.46 22.25
C GLY A 133 0.14 -2.81 21.73
N LEU A 134 -0.99 -2.86 21.01
CA LEU A 134 -1.49 -4.09 20.38
C LEU A 134 -0.56 -4.57 19.26
N MET A 135 -0.01 -3.65 18.48
CA MET A 135 0.93 -3.95 17.40
C MET A 135 2.26 -4.48 17.97
N GLU A 136 2.79 -3.83 19.00
CA GLU A 136 3.98 -4.29 19.72
C GLU A 136 3.79 -5.69 20.29
N GLU A 137 2.70 -5.92 21.03
CA GLU A 137 2.38 -7.24 21.61
C GLU A 137 2.31 -8.32 20.53
N ARG A 138 1.67 -8.01 19.39
CA ARG A 138 1.46 -9.00 18.32
C ARG A 138 2.70 -9.28 17.49
N PHE A 139 3.55 -8.28 17.25
CA PHE A 139 4.66 -8.37 16.30
C PHE A 139 6.03 -8.50 16.98
N LYS A 140 6.10 -8.40 18.30
CA LYS A 140 7.35 -8.58 19.04
C LYS A 140 7.98 -9.95 18.75
N GLY A 141 9.26 -9.93 18.39
CA GLY A 141 10.04 -11.14 18.12
C GLY A 141 9.76 -11.80 16.77
N THR A 142 8.90 -11.22 15.92
CA THR A 142 8.64 -11.75 14.56
C THR A 142 9.61 -11.18 13.53
N GLY A 143 10.37 -10.15 13.90
CA GLY A 143 11.20 -9.34 13.01
C GLY A 143 10.44 -8.21 12.32
N LEU A 144 9.11 -8.22 12.27
CA LEU A 144 8.32 -7.24 11.49
C LEU A 144 8.51 -5.79 11.96
N LEU A 145 8.71 -5.56 13.26
CA LEU A 145 8.96 -4.24 13.83
C LEU A 145 10.38 -3.71 13.55
N GLU A 146 11.33 -4.61 13.36
CA GLU A 146 12.76 -4.32 13.17
C GLU A 146 13.15 -4.31 11.68
N HIS A 147 12.30 -4.86 10.82
CA HIS A 147 12.54 -5.00 9.39
C HIS A 147 12.30 -3.66 8.66
N ASP A 148 13.18 -2.70 8.88
CA ASP A 148 13.37 -1.60 7.93
C ASP A 148 14.32 -2.12 6.85
N ILE A 149 13.83 -2.21 5.61
CA ILE A 149 14.63 -2.61 4.44
C ILE A 149 15.32 -1.37 3.88
#